data_AF-A0A4U2YMR5-F1
#
_entry.id   AF-A0A4U2YMR5-F1
#
_cell.length_a   1.000
_cell.length_b   1.000
_cell.length_c   1.000
_cell.angle_alpha   90.00
_cell.angle_beta   90.00
_cell.angle_gamma   90.00
#
_symmetry.space_group_name_H-M   'P 1'
#
loop_
_entity.id
_entity.type
_entity.pdbx_description
1 polymer ?
#
loop_
_entity_poly.entity_id
_entity_poly.type
_entity_poly.pdbx_seq_one_letter_code
_entity_poly.pdbx_strand_id
1 'polypeptide(L)'
;MTSSDDPEARADNARQALRLLAHATRHITDPTPIYPILGDLSNGLASCAQSLHQLAALHEGPAREHAQQAGDAHKRSAASYQIAWELHRAAVMVAQAAKILDKAHELEATITYDLSHADQSIEPPRGHGMSL
;
A
#
# COMPACT_ATOMS: atom_id res chain seq x y z
N MET A 1 -2.65 -23.99 -13.88
CA MET A 1 -1.41 -23.57 -13.18
C MET A 1 -1.45 -22.06 -13.09
N THR A 2 -1.84 -21.50 -11.93
CA THR A 2 -1.73 -20.06 -11.69
C THR A 2 -0.26 -19.78 -11.37
N SER A 3 0.48 -19.26 -12.34
CA SER A 3 1.84 -18.81 -12.08
C SER A 3 1.76 -17.71 -11.02
N SER A 4 2.64 -17.73 -10.03
CA SER A 4 2.79 -16.64 -9.07
C SER A 4 3.02 -15.29 -9.77
N ASP A 5 3.39 -15.27 -11.05
CA ASP A 5 3.68 -14.07 -11.84
C ASP A 5 2.52 -13.56 -12.70
N ASP A 6 1.32 -14.14 -12.61
CA ASP A 6 0.13 -13.56 -13.23
C ASP A 6 -0.20 -12.17 -12.64
N PRO A 7 -0.26 -11.08 -13.44
CA PRO A 7 -0.55 -9.74 -12.95
C PRO A 7 -1.87 -9.64 -12.18
N GLU A 8 -2.90 -10.40 -12.54
CA GLU A 8 -4.19 -10.41 -11.83
C GLU A 8 -4.04 -11.02 -10.43
N ALA A 9 -3.37 -12.18 -10.31
CA ALA A 9 -3.06 -12.78 -9.02
C ALA A 9 -2.17 -11.88 -8.15
N ARG A 10 -1.21 -11.15 -8.74
CA ARG A 10 -0.37 -10.18 -8.03
C ARG A 10 -1.20 -9.00 -7.50
N ALA A 11 -2.14 -8.49 -8.29
CA ALA A 11 -3.05 -7.42 -7.85
C ALA A 11 -3.96 -7.88 -6.69
N ASP A 12 -4.47 -9.12 -6.75
CA ASP A 12 -5.27 -9.70 -5.66
C ASP A 12 -4.46 -9.83 -4.36
N ASN A 13 -3.22 -10.33 -4.47
CA ASN A 13 -2.30 -10.43 -3.35
C ASN A 13 -1.97 -9.06 -2.75
N ALA A 14 -1.73 -8.03 -3.57
CA ALA A 14 -1.48 -6.67 -3.09
C ALA A 14 -2.68 -6.11 -2.32
N ARG A 15 -3.90 -6.27 -2.85
CA ARG A 15 -5.15 -5.89 -2.18
C ARG A 15 -5.31 -6.60 -0.83
N GLN A 16 -5.04 -7.91 -0.79
CA GLN A 16 -5.14 -8.71 0.42
C GLN A 16 -4.06 -8.33 1.45
N ALA A 17 -2.82 -8.07 1.02
CA ALA A 17 -1.74 -7.61 1.89
C ALA A 17 -2.08 -6.25 2.54
N LEU A 18 -2.57 -5.29 1.77
CA LEU A 18 -3.00 -3.99 2.30
C LEU A 18 -4.14 -4.13 3.32
N ARG A 19 -5.10 -5.03 3.07
CA ARG A 19 -6.18 -5.31 4.02
C ARG A 19 -5.66 -5.91 5.33
N LEU A 20 -4.75 -6.87 5.24
CA LEU A 20 -4.13 -7.50 6.41
C LEU A 20 -3.30 -6.49 7.20
N LEU A 21 -2.52 -5.66 6.51
CA LEU A 21 -1.76 -4.58 7.14
C LEU A 21 -2.69 -3.61 7.87
N ALA A 22 -3.76 -3.14 7.22
CA ALA A 22 -4.74 -2.25 7.84
C ALA A 22 -5.48 -2.86 9.04
N HIS A 23 -5.52 -4.19 9.15
CA HIS A 23 -6.02 -4.87 10.33
C HIS A 23 -4.96 -4.93 11.42
N ALA A 24 -3.73 -5.33 11.09
CA ALA A 24 -2.61 -5.44 12.02
C ALA A 24 -2.25 -4.09 12.66
N THR A 25 -2.27 -3.00 11.90
CA THR A 25 -1.93 -1.65 12.41
C THR A 25 -2.88 -1.15 13.51
N ARG A 26 -4.10 -1.68 13.59
CA ARG A 26 -5.07 -1.33 14.66
C ARG A 26 -4.67 -1.86 16.03
N HIS A 27 -3.76 -2.83 16.06
CA HIS A 27 -3.36 -3.55 17.28
C HIS A 27 -1.89 -3.28 17.66
N ILE A 28 -1.25 -2.29 17.03
CA ILE A 28 0.12 -1.88 17.39
C ILE A 28 0.08 -1.20 18.77
N THR A 29 0.71 -1.84 19.75
CA THR A 29 0.90 -1.32 21.11
C THR A 29 2.37 -1.00 21.39
N ASP A 30 3.29 -1.77 20.81
CA ASP A 30 4.71 -1.46 20.73
C ASP A 30 4.96 -0.62 19.46
N PRO A 31 5.49 0.61 19.55
CA PRO A 31 5.77 1.46 18.39
C PRO A 31 6.98 1.00 17.56
N THR A 32 7.80 0.07 18.06
CA THR A 32 9.01 -0.43 17.36
C THR A 32 8.77 -0.83 15.88
N PRO A 33 7.64 -1.45 15.49
CA PRO A 33 7.37 -1.81 14.10
C PRO A 33 6.96 -0.63 13.20
N ILE A 34 6.68 0.57 13.72
CA ILE A 34 6.19 1.70 12.91
C ILE A 34 7.23 2.12 11.87
N TYR A 35 8.51 2.22 12.27
CA TYR A 35 9.60 2.56 11.35
C TYR A 35 9.65 1.64 10.11
N PRO A 36 9.83 0.31 10.24
CA PRO A 36 9.87 -0.57 9.06
C PRO A 36 8.54 -0.59 8.27
N ILE A 37 7.39 -0.44 8.94
CA ILE A 37 6.08 -0.35 8.24
C ILE A 37 6.02 0.87 7.33
N LEU A 38 6.52 2.03 7.77
CA LEU A 38 6.55 3.25 6.95
C LEU A 38 7.46 3.09 5.73
N GLY A 39 8.62 2.47 5.90
CA GLY A 39 9.55 2.17 4.81
C GLY A 39 8.94 1.22 3.76
N ASP A 40 8.32 0.14 4.21
CA ASP A 40 7.66 -0.84 3.32
C ASP A 40 6.47 -0.23 2.57
N LEU A 41 5.66 0.62 3.24
CA LEU A 41 4.56 1.33 2.59
C LEU A 41 5.07 2.35 1.57
N SER A 42 6.14 3.10 1.87
CA SER A 42 6.76 4.03 0.92
C SER A 42 7.19 3.31 -0.36
N ASN A 43 7.93 2.21 -0.22
CA ASN A 43 8.39 1.39 -1.34
C ASN A 43 7.20 0.76 -2.10
N GLY A 44 6.21 0.24 -1.38
CA GLY A 44 4.99 -0.34 -1.96
C GLY A 44 4.20 0.66 -2.79
N LEU A 45 4.07 1.91 -2.33
CA LEU A 45 3.43 2.99 -3.09
C LEU A 45 4.27 3.37 -4.32
N ALA A 46 5.60 3.42 -4.22
CA ALA A 46 6.46 3.67 -5.39
C ALA A 46 6.28 2.59 -6.47
N SER A 47 6.23 1.30 -6.08
CA SER A 47 5.92 0.21 -7.00
C SER A 47 4.49 0.30 -7.57
N CYS A 48 3.51 0.70 -6.75
CA CYS A 48 2.12 0.92 -7.22
C CYS A 48 2.06 2.02 -8.30
N ALA A 49 2.76 3.14 -8.09
CA ALA A 49 2.86 4.20 -9.09
C ALA A 49 3.47 3.69 -10.41
N GLN A 50 4.52 2.87 -10.33
CA GLN A 50 5.10 2.24 -11.51
C GLN A 50 4.11 1.34 -12.25
N SER A 51 3.38 0.48 -11.53
CA SER A 51 2.33 -0.38 -12.13
C SER A 51 1.24 0.45 -12.81
N LEU A 52 0.82 1.57 -12.22
CA LEU A 52 -0.16 2.48 -12.83
C LEU A 52 0.37 3.13 -14.12
N HIS A 53 1.65 3.54 -14.15
CA HIS A 53 2.29 4.02 -15.38
C HIS A 53 2.34 2.93 -16.46
N GLN A 54 2.63 1.69 -16.09
CA GLN A 54 2.65 0.55 -17.02
C GLN A 54 1.26 0.26 -17.60
N LEU A 55 0.22 0.28 -16.75
CA LEU A 55 -1.16 0.13 -17.20
C LEU A 55 -1.59 1.27 -18.13
N ALA A 56 -1.19 2.51 -17.84
CA ALA A 56 -1.46 3.64 -18.71
C ALA A 56 -0.82 3.47 -20.10
N ALA A 57 0.43 3.00 -20.17
CA ALA A 57 1.14 2.78 -21.42
C ALA A 57 0.46 1.73 -22.33
N LEU A 58 -0.27 0.75 -21.76
CA LEU A 58 -1.07 -0.20 -22.54
C LEU A 58 -2.20 0.47 -23.32
N HIS A 59 -2.73 1.59 -22.81
CA HIS A 59 -3.78 2.39 -23.46
C HIS A 59 -3.24 3.40 -24.50
N GLU A 60 -1.92 3.61 -24.52
CA GLU A 60 -1.22 4.50 -25.44
C GLU A 60 -0.52 3.76 -26.59
N GLY A 61 -0.07 2.52 -26.36
CA GLY A 61 0.73 1.74 -27.31
C GLY A 61 -0.06 0.95 -28.38
N PRO A 62 0.65 0.14 -29.20
CA PRO A 62 0.06 -0.64 -30.32
C PRO A 62 -1.00 -1.66 -29.90
N ALA A 63 -1.08 -2.05 -28.63
CA ALA A 63 -2.19 -2.86 -28.10
C ALA A 63 -3.57 -2.22 -28.37
N ARG A 64 -3.60 -0.88 -28.48
CA ARG A 64 -4.76 -0.11 -28.93
C ARG A 64 -5.21 -0.49 -30.34
N GLU A 65 -4.31 -0.96 -31.22
CA GLU A 65 -4.60 -1.39 -32.59
C GLU A 65 -5.38 -2.72 -32.61
N HIS A 66 -5.11 -3.63 -31.67
CA HIS A 66 -5.85 -4.89 -31.57
C HIS A 66 -7.31 -4.67 -31.10
N ALA A 67 -7.59 -3.62 -30.33
CA ALA A 67 -8.94 -3.23 -29.92
C ALA A 67 -9.74 -2.47 -31.01
N GLN A 68 -9.15 -2.20 -32.19
CA GLN A 68 -9.80 -1.44 -33.27
C GLN A 68 -10.88 -2.23 -34.03
N GLN A 69 -11.02 -3.55 -33.83
CA GLN A 69 -11.88 -4.40 -34.65
C GLN A 69 -13.39 -4.38 -34.34
N ALA A 70 -13.87 -3.74 -33.25
CA ALA A 70 -15.30 -3.72 -32.91
C ALA A 70 -15.84 -2.31 -32.53
N GLY A 71 -16.57 -1.65 -33.44
CA GLY A 71 -17.39 -0.44 -33.19
C GLY A 71 -16.80 0.91 -33.67
N ASP A 72 -17.40 2.03 -33.26
CA ASP A 72 -16.93 3.41 -33.55
C ASP A 72 -15.53 3.67 -32.97
N ALA A 73 -14.53 3.70 -33.86
CA ALA A 73 -13.12 3.81 -33.50
C ALA A 73 -12.78 5.14 -32.81
N HIS A 74 -13.54 6.21 -33.07
CA HIS A 74 -13.25 7.54 -32.52
C HIS A 74 -13.64 7.63 -31.03
N LYS A 75 -14.81 7.09 -30.67
CA LYS A 75 -15.26 7.05 -29.26
C LYS A 75 -14.36 6.16 -28.39
N ARG A 76 -13.91 5.01 -28.91
CA ARG A 76 -12.98 4.12 -28.18
C ARG A 76 -11.60 4.73 -28.03
N SER A 77 -11.13 5.46 -29.05
CA SER A 77 -9.88 6.21 -29.01
C SER A 77 -9.87 7.27 -27.90
N ALA A 78 -10.97 8.03 -27.77
CA ALA A 78 -11.14 9.03 -26.72
C ALA A 78 -11.17 8.38 -25.32
N ALA A 79 -11.93 7.30 -25.15
CA ALA A 79 -12.00 6.58 -23.87
C ALA A 79 -10.64 5.99 -23.44
N SER A 80 -9.88 5.40 -24.37
CA SER A 80 -8.54 4.85 -24.08
C SER A 80 -7.58 5.95 -23.62
N TYR A 81 -7.60 7.10 -24.29
CA TYR A 81 -6.76 8.24 -23.88
C TYR A 81 -7.16 8.78 -22.50
N GLN A 82 -8.46 8.86 -22.22
CA GLN A 82 -8.95 9.28 -20.91
C GLN A 82 -8.51 8.32 -19.80
N ILE A 83 -8.53 7.00 -20.04
CA ILE A 83 -8.03 6.01 -19.08
C ILE A 83 -6.53 6.20 -18.84
N ALA A 84 -5.72 6.31 -19.90
CA ALA A 84 -4.28 6.54 -19.78
C ALA A 84 -3.96 7.79 -18.94
N TRP A 85 -4.66 8.89 -19.23
CA TRP A 85 -4.50 10.14 -18.49
C TRP A 85 -4.83 10.00 -17.01
N GLU A 86 -5.96 9.35 -16.68
CA GLU A 86 -6.37 9.12 -15.29
C GLU A 86 -5.37 8.24 -14.54
N LEU A 87 -4.86 7.18 -15.18
CA LEU A 87 -3.86 6.29 -14.59
C LEU A 87 -2.53 7.01 -14.34
N HIS A 88 -2.08 7.85 -15.28
CA HIS A 88 -0.90 8.69 -15.06
C HIS A 88 -1.09 9.70 -13.93
N ARG A 89 -2.27 10.34 -13.86
CA ARG A 89 -2.60 11.26 -12.75
C ARG A 89 -2.57 10.53 -11.42
N ALA A 90 -3.19 9.36 -11.34
CA ALA A 90 -3.18 8.52 -10.14
C ALA A 90 -1.74 8.12 -9.74
N ALA A 91 -0.91 7.72 -10.71
CA ALA A 91 0.48 7.37 -10.46
C ALA A 91 1.28 8.52 -9.84
N VAL A 92 1.10 9.75 -10.35
CA VAL A 92 1.74 10.95 -9.78
C VAL A 92 1.29 11.18 -8.33
N MET A 93 -0.01 11.06 -8.05
CA MET A 93 -0.54 11.24 -6.69
C MET A 93 -0.02 10.16 -5.72
N VAL A 94 0.06 8.91 -6.17
CA VAL A 94 0.61 7.80 -5.39
C VAL A 94 2.10 8.01 -5.12
N ALA A 95 2.88 8.45 -6.12
CA ALA A 95 4.29 8.76 -5.94
C ALA A 95 4.52 9.95 -4.98
N GLN A 96 3.62 10.94 -4.98
CA GLN A 96 3.64 12.02 -3.99
C GLN A 96 3.36 11.50 -2.57
N ALA A 97 2.36 10.61 -2.41
CA ALA A 97 2.08 9.96 -1.14
C ALA A 97 3.28 9.13 -0.64
N ALA A 98 3.97 8.40 -1.53
CA ALA A 98 5.19 7.67 -1.19
C ALA A 98 6.27 8.60 -0.59
N LYS A 99 6.50 9.77 -1.19
CA LYS A 99 7.45 10.77 -0.64
C LYS A 99 7.04 11.30 0.74
N ILE A 100 5.74 11.45 0.98
CA ILE A 100 5.23 11.86 2.30
C ILE A 100 5.50 10.77 3.34
N LEU A 101 5.30 9.50 2.99
CA LEU A 101 5.61 8.38 3.87
C LEU A 101 7.10 8.22 4.11
N ASP A 102 7.92 8.40 3.08
CA ASP A 102 9.38 8.43 3.23
C ASP A 102 9.82 9.52 4.21
N LYS A 103 9.18 10.70 4.14
CA LYS A 103 9.45 11.75 5.12
C LYS A 103 9.03 11.38 6.54
N ALA A 104 7.88 10.72 6.69
CA ALA A 104 7.44 10.23 8.00
C ALA A 104 8.41 9.16 8.54
N HIS A 105 8.90 8.27 7.67
CA HIS A 105 9.89 7.24 7.97
C HIS A 105 11.21 7.85 8.48
N GLU A 106 11.72 8.90 7.81
CA GLU A 106 12.89 9.66 8.29
C GLU A 106 12.67 10.28 9.68
N LEU A 107 11.49 10.84 9.93
CA LEU A 107 11.17 11.47 11.22
C LEU A 107 11.02 10.44 12.33
N GLU A 108 10.38 9.31 12.05
CA GLU A 108 10.22 8.20 13.00
C GLU A 108 11.57 7.68 13.51
N ALA A 109 12.59 7.64 12.65
CA ALA A 109 13.96 7.25 13.00
C ALA A 109 14.59 8.13 14.10
N THR A 110 14.05 9.34 14.32
CA THR A 110 14.57 10.29 15.31
C THR A 110 13.92 10.13 16.68
N ILE A 111 12.83 9.37 16.79
CA ILE A 111 12.08 9.20 18.04
C ILE A 111 12.73 8.11 18.88
N THR A 112 12.93 8.38 20.17
CA THR A 112 13.32 7.37 21.17
C THR A 112 12.11 7.04 22.03
N TYR A 113 11.69 5.77 22.03
CA TYR A 113 10.57 5.31 22.84
C TYR A 113 11.05 4.78 24.20
N ASP A 114 10.45 5.29 25.28
CA ASP A 114 10.59 4.71 26.61
C ASP A 114 9.51 3.64 26.82
N LEU A 115 9.88 2.38 26.61
CA LEU A 115 8.97 1.23 26.71
C LEU A 115 8.75 0.76 28.16
N SER A 116 9.41 1.38 29.15
CA SER A 116 9.35 1.00 30.57
C SER A 116 7.94 1.13 31.20
N HIS A 117 7.09 1.96 30.60
CA HIS A 117 5.73 2.22 31.08
C HIS A 117 4.66 1.27 30.49
N ALA A 118 4.98 0.47 29.47
CA ALA A 118 4.02 -0.46 28.86
C ALA A 118 3.80 -1.74 29.70
N ASP A 119 4.78 -2.12 30.53
CA ASP A 119 4.81 -3.38 31.29
C ASP A 119 4.08 -3.30 32.66
N GLN A 120 3.80 -2.09 33.16
CA GLN A 120 3.24 -1.89 34.52
C GLN A 120 1.72 -2.08 34.62
N SER A 121 1.03 -2.39 33.51
CA SER A 121 -0.44 -2.59 33.50
C SER A 121 -0.88 -4.02 33.83
N ILE A 122 0.06 -4.92 34.17
CA ILE A 122 -0.23 -6.31 34.55
C ILE A 122 0.34 -6.60 35.96
N GLU A 123 -0.16 -5.91 36.99
CA GLU A 123 -0.05 -6.46 38.36
C GLU A 123 -1.20 -7.48 38.56
N PRO A 124 -0.91 -8.77 38.84
CA PRO A 124 -1.94 -9.69 39.27
C PRO A 124 -2.51 -9.24 40.63
N PRO A 125 -3.81 -9.45 40.90
CA PRO A 125 -4.40 -9.02 42.16
C PRO A 125 -3.65 -9.67 43.32
N ARG A 126 -3.05 -8.83 44.18
CA ARG A 126 -2.41 -9.26 45.43
C ARG A 126 -3.48 -9.92 46.29
N GLY A 127 -3.53 -11.25 46.22
CA GLY A 127 -4.34 -12.06 47.10
C GLY A 127 -3.97 -11.74 48.54
N HIS A 128 -4.85 -11.01 49.23
CA HIS A 128 -4.81 -10.95 50.67
C HIS A 128 -5.20 -12.32 51.20
N GLY A 129 -4.19 -13.15 51.45
CA GLY A 129 -4.30 -14.22 52.41
C GLY A 129 -4.62 -13.60 53.76
N MET A 130 -5.85 -13.79 54.23
CA MET A 130 -6.18 -13.66 55.64
C MET A 130 -6.53 -15.06 56.13
N SER A 131 -5.53 -15.68 56.75
CA SER A 131 -5.74 -16.69 57.78
C SER A 131 -6.53 -16.07 58.92
N LEU A 132 -7.63 -16.72 59.32
CA LEU A 132 -7.88 -17.32 60.65
C LEU A 132 -9.30 -17.86 60.67
#